data_AF-W4DZY2-F1
#
_entry.id   AF-W4DZY2-F1
#
_cell.length_a   1.000
_cell.length_b   1.000
_cell.length_c   1.000
_cell.angle_alpha   90.00
_cell.angle_beta   90.00
_cell.angle_gamma   90.00
#
_symmetry.space_group_name_H-M   'P 1'
#
loop_
_entity.id
_entity.type
_entity.pdbx_description
1 polymer ?
#
loop_
_entity_poly.entity_id
_entity_poly.type
_entity_poly.pdbx_seq_one_letter_code
_entity_poly.pdbx_strand_id
1 'polypeptide(L)'
;MSIEKERISTAQLVILGLFTFIGDMALVYPAAMTSEAHQDAWIAALFSIPPGIALVFLFVVVANISPDQNIIEISRQVLGKWLGSAVGGYYLFFFIIAASTYVREIEDFMCTQIYEGTPGGVIRFMSIVLLVYGLRLGLETVGRAAQVFFPLFALFLVALMLLLFPQVRLERVYPMMTTPLPDMLHSIMIGVFYPFGEICVFFMVYPYTLKNSKINRDIFIALCIGSVGLNLILFLSLTVLGVYFSEHSFYAAYILAQKINIANFLQRLEALMATAWIITTYFKTALYFYAFVLGTAQIFKLKSHRPLIFPVAFLIYGLSQLISKDIIFYVKEIPPYWVDWNLTYSLALPLLILVVHKVRQRAASS
;
A
#
# COMPACT_ATOMS: atom_id res chain seq x y z
N MET A 1 -9.55 26.56 -11.86
CA MET A 1 -8.35 26.70 -11.01
C MET A 1 -8.22 25.41 -10.21
N SER A 2 -7.07 24.72 -10.25
CA SER A 2 -6.91 23.46 -9.52
C SER A 2 -7.02 23.67 -8.01
N ILE A 3 -7.73 22.77 -7.32
CA ILE A 3 -7.88 22.82 -5.85
C ILE A 3 -6.51 22.60 -5.19
N GLU A 4 -5.70 21.71 -5.76
CA GLU A 4 -4.32 21.49 -5.35
C GLU A 4 -3.37 22.39 -6.15
N LYS A 5 -2.49 23.09 -5.43
CA LYS A 5 -1.49 24.00 -5.98
C LYS A 5 -0.07 23.50 -5.74
N GLU A 6 0.13 22.67 -4.73
CA GLU A 6 1.43 22.10 -4.39
C GLU A 6 1.86 21.11 -5.46
N ARG A 7 3.18 20.91 -5.57
CA ARG A 7 3.78 19.99 -6.52
C ARG A 7 4.90 19.21 -5.85
N ILE A 8 4.97 17.92 -6.17
CA ILE A 8 6.05 17.05 -5.72
C ILE A 8 7.02 16.75 -6.86
N SER A 9 8.29 16.51 -6.54
CA SER A 9 9.27 16.05 -7.54
C SER A 9 9.05 14.58 -7.91
N THR A 10 9.57 14.14 -9.07
CA THR A 10 9.59 12.71 -9.43
C THR A 10 10.21 11.84 -8.33
N ALA A 11 11.27 12.30 -7.67
CA ALA A 11 11.92 11.55 -6.60
C ALA A 11 11.00 11.38 -5.37
N GLN A 12 10.26 12.42 -5.00
CA GLN A 12 9.27 12.34 -3.92
C GLN A 12 8.14 11.38 -4.26
N LEU A 13 7.62 11.43 -5.49
CA LEU A 13 6.60 10.50 -5.95
C LEU A 13 7.11 9.05 -5.87
N VAL A 14 8.33 8.79 -6.36
CA VAL A 14 8.95 7.45 -6.35
C VAL A 14 9.10 6.92 -4.93
N ILE A 15 9.58 7.74 -3.99
CA ILE A 15 9.76 7.34 -2.59
C ILE A 15 8.42 7.10 -1.90
N LEU A 16 7.44 7.97 -2.13
CA LEU A 16 6.06 7.74 -1.67
C LEU A 16 5.48 6.45 -2.26
N GLY A 17 5.84 6.12 -3.51
CA GLY A 17 5.43 4.89 -4.19
C GLY A 17 6.00 3.66 -3.51
N LEU A 18 7.30 3.69 -3.20
CA LEU A 18 7.96 2.63 -2.42
C LEU A 18 7.32 2.46 -1.03
N PHE A 19 7.07 3.56 -0.32
CA PHE A 19 6.43 3.51 1.00
C PHE A 19 5.00 3.01 0.95
N THR A 20 4.24 3.35 -0.10
CA THR A 20 2.88 2.83 -0.31
C THR A 20 2.91 1.35 -0.66
N PHE A 21 3.84 0.93 -1.51
CA PHE A 21 3.99 -0.45 -1.96
C PHE A 21 4.42 -1.38 -0.83
N ILE A 22 5.41 -0.97 -0.04
CA ILE A 22 5.95 -1.78 1.06
C ILE A 22 5.06 -1.65 2.30
N GLY A 23 4.64 -0.43 2.64
CA GLY A 23 3.61 -0.11 3.63
C GLY A 23 3.52 -1.09 4.79
N ASP A 24 2.30 -1.61 4.95
CA ASP A 24 1.95 -2.72 5.83
C ASP A 24 2.24 -4.10 5.24
N MET A 25 2.42 -4.19 3.92
CA MET A 25 2.77 -5.44 3.22
C MET A 25 4.05 -6.08 3.77
N ALA A 26 5.01 -5.30 4.28
CA ALA A 26 6.21 -5.88 4.90
C ALA A 26 5.91 -6.87 6.05
N LEU A 27 4.80 -6.68 6.78
CA LEU A 27 4.38 -7.58 7.86
C LEU A 27 3.44 -8.68 7.35
N VAL A 28 2.48 -8.32 6.51
CA VAL A 28 1.34 -9.17 6.14
C VAL A 28 1.61 -10.05 4.92
N TYR A 29 2.46 -9.59 4.00
CA TYR A 29 2.71 -10.25 2.72
C TYR A 29 3.18 -11.71 2.85
N PRO A 30 4.09 -12.07 3.79
CA PRO A 30 4.47 -13.46 3.97
C PRO A 30 3.30 -14.37 4.31
N ALA A 31 2.46 -13.97 5.27
CA ALA A 31 1.28 -14.74 5.67
C ALA A 31 0.27 -14.88 4.53
N ALA A 32 -0.03 -13.78 3.84
CA ALA A 32 -0.98 -13.76 2.75
C ALA A 32 -0.54 -14.61 1.53
N MET A 33 0.75 -14.66 1.23
CA MET A 33 1.25 -15.46 0.11
C MET A 33 1.38 -16.94 0.48
N THR A 34 1.81 -17.24 1.72
CA THR A 34 2.01 -18.61 2.22
C THR A 34 0.71 -19.34 2.54
N SER A 35 -0.39 -18.64 2.84
CA SER A 35 -1.69 -19.30 3.10
C SER A 35 -2.19 -20.17 1.95
N GLU A 36 -1.88 -19.79 0.71
CA GLU A 36 -2.33 -20.51 -0.48
C GLU A 36 -1.21 -21.35 -1.12
N ALA A 37 0.01 -20.80 -1.17
CA ALA A 37 1.12 -21.44 -1.88
C ALA A 37 2.15 -22.09 -0.95
N HIS A 38 1.93 -22.12 0.36
CA HIS A 38 2.80 -22.75 1.36
C HIS A 38 4.29 -22.45 1.11
N GLN A 39 5.15 -23.47 1.01
CA GLN A 39 6.58 -23.31 0.70
C GLN A 39 6.88 -22.77 -0.70
N ASP A 40 5.94 -22.86 -1.64
CA ASP A 40 6.10 -22.36 -3.01
C ASP A 40 5.69 -20.89 -3.15
N ALA A 41 5.28 -20.23 -2.05
CA ALA A 41 4.84 -18.83 -2.05
C ALA A 41 5.90 -17.86 -2.61
N TRP A 42 7.19 -18.11 -2.37
CA TRP A 42 8.26 -17.27 -2.95
C TRP A 42 8.30 -17.35 -4.48
N ILE A 43 7.91 -18.49 -5.06
CA ILE A 43 7.79 -18.68 -6.52
C ILE A 43 6.57 -17.92 -7.03
N ALA A 44 5.42 -18.07 -6.37
CA ALA A 44 4.21 -17.31 -6.70
C ALA A 44 4.47 -15.80 -6.69
N ALA A 45 5.21 -15.32 -5.70
CA ALA A 45 5.57 -13.92 -5.54
C ALA A 45 6.55 -13.40 -6.61
N LEU A 46 7.37 -14.26 -7.21
CA LEU A 46 8.16 -13.90 -8.39
C LEU A 46 7.31 -13.83 -9.66
N PHE A 47 6.37 -14.77 -9.82
CA PHE A 47 5.45 -14.80 -10.96
C PHE A 47 4.38 -13.71 -10.92
N SER A 48 4.13 -13.08 -9.76
CA SER A 48 3.23 -11.93 -9.64
C SER A 48 3.82 -10.63 -10.18
N ILE A 49 5.16 -10.51 -10.29
CA ILE A 49 5.80 -9.26 -10.71
C ILE A 49 5.40 -8.84 -12.13
N PRO A 50 5.51 -9.68 -13.19
CA PRO A 50 5.12 -9.26 -14.53
C PRO A 50 3.66 -8.78 -14.66
N PRO A 51 2.63 -9.51 -14.17
CA PRO A 51 1.26 -9.01 -14.19
C PRO A 51 1.04 -7.79 -13.30
N GLY A 52 1.74 -7.66 -12.16
CA GLY A 52 1.72 -6.46 -11.32
C GLY A 52 2.26 -5.22 -12.04
N ILE A 53 3.37 -5.36 -12.77
CA ILE A 53 3.92 -4.28 -13.61
C ILE A 53 2.97 -3.93 -14.76
N ALA A 54 2.33 -4.92 -15.38
CA ALA A 54 1.30 -4.68 -16.40
C ALA A 54 0.09 -3.90 -15.83
N LEU A 55 -0.31 -4.19 -14.59
CA LEU A 55 -1.37 -3.47 -13.89
C LEU A 55 -0.99 -2.00 -13.65
N VAL A 56 0.24 -1.71 -13.22
CA VAL A 56 0.71 -0.34 -13.06
C VAL A 56 0.82 0.39 -14.40
N PHE A 57 1.22 -0.32 -15.46
CA PHE A 57 1.22 0.23 -16.80
C PHE A 57 -0.19 0.65 -17.25
N LEU A 58 -1.23 -0.12 -16.92
CA LEU A 58 -2.61 0.30 -17.11
C LEU A 58 -2.91 1.62 -16.38
N PHE A 59 -2.38 1.82 -15.17
CA PHE A 59 -2.59 3.09 -14.46
C PHE A 59 -1.96 4.27 -15.20
N VAL A 60 -0.73 4.11 -15.69
CA VAL A 60 -0.04 5.14 -16.48
C VAL A 60 -0.84 5.46 -17.76
N VAL A 61 -1.35 4.43 -18.45
CA VAL A 61 -2.18 4.61 -19.65
C VAL A 61 -3.45 5.40 -19.33
N VAL A 62 -4.16 5.06 -18.25
CA VAL A 62 -5.37 5.77 -17.83
C VAL A 62 -5.06 7.21 -17.39
N ALA A 63 -3.97 7.43 -16.65
CA ALA A 63 -3.54 8.77 -16.24
C ALA A 63 -3.17 9.66 -17.44
N ASN A 64 -2.69 9.07 -18.53
CA ASN A 64 -2.37 9.80 -19.76
C ASN A 64 -3.60 10.18 -20.60
N ILE A 65 -4.80 9.69 -20.27
CA ILE A 65 -6.06 10.17 -20.88
C ILE A 65 -6.21 11.68 -20.62
N SER A 66 -5.85 12.13 -19.42
CA SER A 66 -5.93 13.53 -19.00
C SER A 66 -4.83 13.81 -17.98
N PRO A 67 -3.61 14.19 -18.43
CA PRO A 67 -2.42 14.22 -17.58
C PRO A 67 -2.50 15.17 -16.37
N ASP A 68 -3.39 16.15 -16.41
CA ASP A 68 -3.58 17.18 -15.37
C ASP A 68 -4.78 16.89 -14.45
N GLN A 69 -5.45 15.76 -14.65
CA GLN A 69 -6.63 15.34 -13.89
C GLN A 69 -6.38 14.04 -13.16
N ASN A 70 -6.99 13.89 -11.99
CA ASN A 70 -6.92 12.63 -11.24
C ASN A 70 -8.06 11.67 -11.61
N ILE A 71 -8.05 10.45 -11.06
CA ILE A 71 -9.03 9.42 -11.40
C ILE A 71 -10.49 9.84 -11.16
N ILE A 72 -10.75 10.69 -10.16
CA ILE A 72 -12.11 11.18 -9.88
C ILE A 72 -12.58 12.10 -11.02
N GLU A 73 -11.71 12.99 -11.48
CA GLU A 73 -11.97 13.90 -12.59
C GLU A 73 -12.04 13.16 -13.93
N ILE A 74 -11.09 12.25 -14.20
CA ILE A 74 -11.05 11.38 -15.40
C ILE A 74 -12.34 10.55 -15.47
N SER A 75 -12.77 9.95 -14.36
CA SER A 75 -14.01 9.16 -14.31
C SER A 75 -15.22 10.00 -14.74
N ARG A 76 -15.34 11.23 -14.22
CA ARG A 76 -16.40 12.18 -14.61
C ARG A 76 -16.30 12.63 -16.08
N GLN A 77 -15.08 12.86 -16.59
CA GLN A 77 -14.87 13.25 -17.99
C GLN A 77 -15.28 12.13 -18.95
N VAL A 78 -14.84 10.90 -18.68
CA VAL A 78 -15.01 9.76 -19.58
C VAL A 78 -16.39 9.12 -19.47
N LEU A 79 -16.88 8.88 -18.26
CA LEU A 79 -18.16 8.18 -18.00
C LEU A 79 -19.35 9.14 -17.84
N GLY A 80 -19.09 10.46 -17.86
CA GLY A 80 -20.11 11.48 -17.68
C GLY A 80 -20.47 11.76 -16.21
N LYS A 81 -21.40 12.69 -16.01
CA LYS A 81 -21.72 13.25 -14.68
C LYS A 81 -22.21 12.20 -13.67
N TRP A 82 -23.10 11.30 -14.08
CA TRP A 82 -23.75 10.34 -13.18
C TRP A 82 -22.85 9.15 -12.89
N LEU A 83 -22.56 8.33 -13.91
CA LEU A 83 -21.74 7.13 -13.75
C LEU A 83 -20.32 7.46 -13.28
N GLY A 84 -19.71 8.54 -13.80
CA GLY A 84 -18.39 8.98 -13.35
C GLY A 84 -18.38 9.48 -11.91
N SER A 85 -19.47 10.08 -11.40
CA SER A 85 -19.56 10.43 -9.97
C SER A 85 -19.78 9.20 -9.09
N ALA A 86 -20.51 8.18 -9.57
CA ALA A 86 -20.67 6.92 -8.83
C ALA A 86 -19.33 6.19 -8.71
N VAL A 87 -18.58 6.07 -9.82
CA VAL A 87 -17.22 5.49 -9.83
C VAL A 87 -16.27 6.31 -8.93
N GLY A 88 -16.31 7.64 -9.02
CA GLY A 88 -15.53 8.51 -8.14
C GLY A 88 -15.87 8.32 -6.66
N GLY A 89 -17.17 8.25 -6.32
CA GLY A 89 -17.64 7.99 -4.96
C GLY A 89 -17.19 6.62 -4.44
N TYR A 90 -17.15 5.61 -5.31
CA TYR A 90 -16.65 4.29 -4.96
C TYR A 90 -15.13 4.30 -4.68
N TYR A 91 -14.31 5.03 -5.46
CA TYR A 91 -12.89 5.24 -5.13
C TYR A 91 -12.70 5.96 -3.79
N LEU A 92 -13.50 7.00 -3.53
CA LEU A 92 -13.46 7.69 -2.24
C LEU A 92 -13.81 6.75 -1.09
N PHE A 93 -14.84 5.92 -1.24
CA PHE A 93 -15.20 4.93 -0.23
C PHE A 93 -14.05 3.98 0.09
N PHE A 94 -13.31 3.52 -0.91
CA PHE A 94 -12.09 2.75 -0.67
C PHE A 94 -11.00 3.55 0.02
N PHE A 95 -10.73 4.77 -0.42
CA PHE A 95 -9.65 5.57 0.16
C PHE A 95 -9.87 5.84 1.66
N ILE A 96 -11.11 6.09 2.09
CA ILE A 96 -11.43 6.31 3.51
C ILE A 96 -11.36 5.02 4.32
N ILE A 97 -11.85 3.89 3.77
CA ILE A 97 -11.78 2.61 4.48
C ILE A 97 -10.32 2.17 4.60
N ALA A 98 -9.53 2.20 3.51
CA ALA A 98 -8.10 1.89 3.55
C ALA A 98 -7.32 2.77 4.53
N ALA A 99 -7.51 4.10 4.52
CA ALA A 99 -6.88 4.96 5.52
C ALA A 99 -7.26 4.57 6.97
N SER A 100 -8.50 4.18 7.19
CA SER A 100 -8.99 3.74 8.51
C SER A 100 -8.45 2.36 8.90
N THR A 101 -8.31 1.45 7.93
CA THR A 101 -7.70 0.12 8.09
C THR A 101 -6.25 0.28 8.54
N TYR A 102 -5.45 1.08 7.83
CA TYR A 102 -4.04 1.26 8.18
C TYR A 102 -3.84 1.93 9.55
N VAL A 103 -4.73 2.84 9.95
CA VAL A 103 -4.73 3.37 11.32
C VAL A 103 -5.03 2.26 12.34
N ARG A 104 -5.98 1.36 12.04
CA ARG A 104 -6.29 0.21 12.89
C ARG A 104 -5.12 -0.78 12.97
N GLU A 105 -4.41 -1.01 11.87
CA GLU A 105 -3.21 -1.86 11.87
C GLU A 105 -2.11 -1.32 12.78
N ILE A 106 -1.85 -0.01 12.73
CA ILE A 106 -0.88 0.64 13.62
C ILE A 106 -1.32 0.44 15.08
N GLU A 107 -2.60 0.64 15.38
CA GLU A 107 -3.14 0.41 16.72
C GLU A 107 -2.95 -1.03 17.19
N ASP A 108 -3.40 -2.01 16.39
CA ASP A 108 -3.36 -3.43 16.75
C ASP A 108 -1.91 -3.91 16.90
N PHE A 109 -1.00 -3.50 16.01
CA PHE A 109 0.42 -3.84 16.13
C PHE A 109 1.02 -3.24 17.41
N MET A 110 0.78 -1.96 17.67
CA MET A 110 1.34 -1.29 18.84
C MET A 110 0.80 -1.89 20.14
N CYS A 111 -0.50 -2.20 20.21
CA CYS A 111 -1.13 -2.75 21.40
C CYS A 111 -0.86 -4.25 21.59
N THR A 112 -0.38 -4.97 20.56
CA THR A 112 -0.04 -6.40 20.71
C THR A 112 1.44 -6.69 20.79
N GLN A 113 2.31 -5.84 20.21
CA GLN A 113 3.74 -6.12 20.09
C GLN A 113 4.65 -5.18 20.90
N ILE A 114 4.19 -3.96 21.22
CA ILE A 114 5.04 -2.92 21.80
C ILE A 114 4.51 -2.43 23.16
N TYR A 115 3.24 -2.07 23.24
CA TYR A 115 2.60 -1.39 24.36
C TYR A 115 1.28 -2.06 24.76
N GLU A 116 1.35 -3.30 25.24
CA GLU A 116 0.19 -4.13 25.62
C GLU A 116 -0.75 -3.48 26.65
N GLY A 117 -0.21 -2.62 27.52
CA GLY A 117 -1.00 -1.92 28.55
C GLY A 117 -1.67 -0.61 28.07
N THR A 118 -1.38 -0.14 26.85
CA THR A 118 -1.91 1.13 26.35
C THR A 118 -3.26 0.92 25.68
N PRO A 119 -4.32 1.70 26.02
CA PRO A 119 -5.59 1.61 25.32
C PRO A 119 -5.44 1.96 23.83
N GLY A 120 -5.96 1.12 22.94
CA GLY A 120 -5.81 1.32 21.49
C GLY A 120 -6.33 2.66 20.97
N GLY A 121 -7.39 3.21 21.60
CA GLY A 121 -7.89 4.55 21.32
C GLY A 121 -6.86 5.67 21.48
N VAL A 122 -5.84 5.51 22.35
CA VAL A 122 -4.73 6.46 22.53
C VAL A 122 -3.77 6.38 21.35
N ILE A 123 -3.35 5.18 20.95
CA ILE A 123 -2.46 4.97 19.80
C ILE A 123 -3.12 5.53 18.53
N ARG A 124 -4.39 5.19 18.32
CA ARG A 124 -5.19 5.69 17.20
C ARG A 124 -5.27 7.22 17.17
N PHE A 125 -5.51 7.85 18.32
CA PHE A 125 -5.56 9.31 18.43
C PHE A 125 -4.20 9.94 18.05
N MET A 126 -3.09 9.40 18.56
CA MET A 126 -1.75 9.87 18.22
C MET A 126 -1.45 9.74 16.72
N SER A 127 -1.78 8.60 16.11
CA SER A 127 -1.64 8.38 14.67
C SER A 127 -2.39 9.43 13.86
N ILE A 128 -3.63 9.75 14.24
CA ILE A 128 -4.46 10.74 13.55
C ILE A 128 -3.95 12.15 13.74
N VAL A 129 -3.46 12.52 14.93
CA VAL A 129 -2.85 13.83 15.16
C VAL A 129 -1.66 14.05 14.22
N LEU A 130 -0.80 13.04 14.05
CA LEU A 130 0.33 13.09 13.12
C LEU A 130 -0.13 13.22 11.66
N LEU A 131 -1.14 12.45 11.25
CA LEU A 131 -1.70 12.52 9.89
C LEU A 131 -2.29 13.90 9.61
N VAL A 132 -3.09 14.44 10.53
CA VAL A 132 -3.66 15.80 10.40
C VAL A 132 -2.54 16.83 10.29
N TYR A 133 -1.51 16.73 11.14
CA TYR A 133 -0.38 17.65 11.11
C TYR A 133 0.32 17.62 9.74
N GLY A 134 0.67 16.43 9.23
CA GLY A 134 1.30 16.26 7.93
C GLY A 134 0.45 16.83 6.78
N LEU A 135 -0.83 16.49 6.73
CA LEU A 135 -1.73 16.94 5.66
C LEU A 135 -2.04 18.44 5.73
N ARG A 136 -2.02 19.06 6.92
CA ARG A 136 -2.16 20.51 7.07
C ARG A 136 -0.95 21.28 6.55
N LEU A 137 0.24 20.68 6.62
CA LEU A 137 1.47 21.23 6.04
C LEU A 137 1.59 21.00 4.53
N GLY A 138 0.74 20.15 3.96
CA GLY A 138 0.61 19.96 2.51
C GLY A 138 1.35 18.75 1.96
N LEU A 139 0.96 18.35 0.75
CA LEU A 139 1.50 17.21 0.01
C LEU A 139 3.00 17.36 -0.25
N GLU A 140 3.49 18.58 -0.54
CA GLU A 140 4.92 18.82 -0.76
C GLU A 140 5.74 18.53 0.51
N THR A 141 5.22 18.94 1.67
CA THR A 141 5.87 18.68 2.96
C THR A 141 5.89 17.19 3.30
N VAL A 142 4.79 16.47 3.03
CA VAL A 142 4.74 15.00 3.17
C VAL A 142 5.78 14.33 2.27
N GLY A 143 5.90 14.77 1.01
CA GLY A 143 6.92 14.28 0.09
C GLY A 143 8.35 14.53 0.57
N ARG A 144 8.65 15.72 1.09
CA ARG A 144 9.96 16.06 1.68
C ARG A 144 10.26 15.21 2.91
N ALA A 145 9.28 15.01 3.80
CA ALA A 145 9.43 14.16 4.96
C ALA A 145 9.74 12.71 4.54
N ALA A 146 9.06 12.19 3.52
CA ALA A 146 9.33 10.85 3.00
C ALA A 146 10.78 10.69 2.53
N GLN A 147 11.35 11.72 1.88
CA GLN A 147 12.76 11.72 1.48
C GLN A 147 13.72 11.66 2.67
N VAL A 148 13.40 12.32 3.79
CA VAL A 148 14.22 12.30 5.01
C VAL A 148 14.20 10.91 5.65
N PHE A 149 13.05 10.25 5.67
CA PHE A 149 12.92 8.93 6.27
C PHE A 149 13.37 7.77 5.36
N PHE A 150 13.49 8.00 4.05
CA PHE A 150 13.87 6.95 3.10
C PHE A 150 15.24 6.30 3.38
N PRO A 151 16.34 7.03 3.64
CA PRO A 151 17.61 6.41 3.98
C PRO A 151 17.54 5.55 5.25
N LEU A 152 16.76 5.98 6.25
CA LEU A 152 16.56 5.25 7.49
C LEU A 152 15.80 3.94 7.24
N PHE A 153 14.71 4.02 6.48
CA PHE A 153 13.95 2.84 6.06
C PHE A 153 14.82 1.85 5.27
N ALA A 154 15.57 2.34 4.27
CA ALA A 154 16.43 1.50 3.45
C ALA A 154 17.54 0.83 4.28
N LEU A 155 18.15 1.57 5.23
CA LEU A 155 19.14 1.02 6.16
C LEU A 155 18.56 -0.12 6.98
N PHE A 156 17.37 0.06 7.56
CA PHE A 156 16.70 -0.96 8.37
C PHE A 156 16.35 -2.19 7.55
N LEU A 157 15.79 -2.01 6.36
CA LEU A 157 15.45 -3.12 5.46
C LEU A 157 16.70 -3.92 5.04
N VAL A 158 17.78 -3.24 4.65
CA VAL A 158 19.04 -3.91 4.28
C VAL A 158 19.68 -4.60 5.48
N ALA A 159 19.67 -3.97 6.66
CA ALA A 159 20.18 -4.56 7.88
C ALA A 159 19.42 -5.85 8.24
N LEU A 160 18.09 -5.85 8.16
CA LEU A 160 17.27 -7.04 8.37
C LEU A 160 17.72 -8.19 7.45
N MET A 161 17.86 -7.90 6.15
CA MET A 161 18.23 -8.89 5.15
C MET A 161 19.63 -9.48 5.40
N LEU A 162 20.63 -8.63 5.63
CA LEU A 162 22.02 -9.07 5.82
C LEU A 162 22.21 -9.86 7.12
N LEU A 163 21.54 -9.45 8.20
CA LEU A 163 21.69 -10.07 9.51
C LEU A 163 20.93 -11.39 9.64
N LEU A 164 19.88 -11.61 8.84
CA LEU A 164 19.16 -12.88 8.80
C LEU A 164 19.77 -13.91 7.85
N PHE A 165 20.58 -13.46 6.88
CA PHE A 165 21.19 -14.35 5.90
C PHE A 165 21.91 -15.58 6.50
N PRO A 166 22.67 -15.46 7.62
CA PRO A 166 23.31 -16.63 8.25
C PRO A 166 22.33 -17.66 8.84
N GLN A 167 21.06 -17.31 9.02
CA GLN A 167 20.04 -18.18 9.62
C GLN A 167 19.18 -18.92 8.59
N VAL A 168 19.40 -18.64 7.30
CA VAL A 168 18.67 -19.22 6.18
C VAL A 168 18.89 -20.73 6.11
N ARG A 169 17.79 -21.50 6.13
CA ARG A 169 17.78 -22.95 5.92
C ARG A 169 17.00 -23.26 4.65
N LEU A 170 17.71 -23.52 3.56
CA LEU A 170 17.09 -23.76 2.25
C LEU A 170 16.28 -25.06 2.22
N GLU A 171 16.54 -26.00 3.13
CA GLU A 171 15.80 -27.25 3.24
C GLU A 171 14.30 -27.01 3.52
N ARG A 172 13.95 -25.85 4.10
CA ARG A 172 12.57 -25.50 4.46
C ARG A 172 11.69 -25.10 3.28
N VAL A 173 12.27 -24.83 2.11
CA VAL A 173 11.52 -24.56 0.88
C VAL A 173 11.42 -25.79 -0.02
N TYR A 174 11.99 -26.93 0.40
CA TYR A 174 11.83 -28.21 -0.28
C TYR A 174 10.73 -29.06 0.38
N PRO A 175 10.04 -29.92 -0.40
CA PRO A 175 10.07 -29.99 -1.87
C PRO A 175 9.40 -28.76 -2.52
N MET A 176 9.94 -28.33 -3.67
CA MET A 176 9.42 -27.19 -4.45
C MET A 176 8.39 -27.64 -5.48
N MET A 177 7.50 -26.73 -5.89
CA MET A 177 6.46 -26.92 -6.90
C MET A 177 5.49 -28.06 -6.56
N THR A 178 5.12 -28.17 -5.29
CA THR A 178 4.15 -29.18 -4.82
C THR A 178 2.75 -28.61 -4.66
N THR A 179 2.62 -27.28 -4.63
CA THR A 179 1.35 -26.58 -4.53
C THR A 179 0.51 -26.84 -5.80
N PRO A 180 -0.77 -27.24 -5.65
CA PRO A 180 -1.68 -27.36 -6.77
C PRO A 180 -1.78 -26.08 -7.59
N LEU A 181 -1.94 -26.21 -8.92
CA LEU A 181 -1.99 -25.05 -9.81
C LEU A 181 -3.05 -24.00 -9.44
N PRO A 182 -4.28 -24.36 -8.99
CA PRO A 182 -5.28 -23.37 -8.56
C PRO A 182 -4.78 -22.49 -7.41
N ASP A 183 -4.20 -23.08 -6.37
CA ASP A 183 -3.75 -22.38 -5.17
C ASP A 183 -2.51 -21.52 -5.48
N MET A 184 -1.62 -22.03 -6.35
CA MET A 184 -0.51 -21.26 -6.91
C MET A 184 -1.00 -20.02 -7.67
N LEU A 185 -2.00 -20.17 -8.56
CA LEU A 185 -2.57 -19.05 -9.31
C LEU A 185 -3.25 -18.04 -8.37
N HIS A 186 -3.93 -18.51 -7.34
CA HIS A 186 -4.55 -17.65 -6.34
C HIS A 186 -3.50 -16.84 -5.58
N SER A 187 -2.42 -17.48 -5.11
CA SER A 187 -1.28 -16.78 -4.50
C SER A 187 -0.64 -15.76 -5.44
N ILE A 188 -0.50 -16.07 -6.74
CA ILE A 188 -0.03 -15.10 -7.75
C ILE A 188 -0.99 -13.90 -7.82
N MET A 189 -2.32 -14.10 -7.79
CA MET A 189 -3.30 -13.01 -7.79
C MET A 189 -3.21 -12.15 -6.51
N ILE A 190 -3.00 -12.76 -5.34
CA ILE A 190 -2.71 -12.02 -4.10
C ILE A 190 -1.45 -11.16 -4.29
N GLY A 191 -0.38 -11.75 -4.84
CA GLY A 191 0.87 -11.06 -5.12
C GLY A 191 0.75 -9.92 -6.13
N VAL A 192 -0.25 -9.94 -7.01
CA VAL A 192 -0.55 -8.87 -7.97
C VAL A 192 -1.41 -7.80 -7.32
N PHE A 193 -2.61 -8.16 -6.88
CA PHE A 193 -3.64 -7.19 -6.53
C PHE A 193 -3.42 -6.57 -5.17
N TYR A 194 -2.78 -7.26 -4.23
CA TYR A 194 -2.57 -6.71 -2.91
C TYR A 194 -1.52 -5.58 -2.93
N PRO A 195 -0.24 -5.80 -3.30
CA PRO A 195 0.75 -4.72 -3.27
C PRO A 195 0.64 -3.77 -4.48
N PHE A 196 0.42 -4.27 -5.71
CA PHE A 196 0.35 -3.39 -6.89
C PHE A 196 -1.01 -2.71 -7.03
N GLY A 197 -2.10 -3.35 -6.61
CA GLY A 197 -3.44 -2.76 -6.69
C GLY A 197 -3.57 -1.53 -5.80
N GLU A 198 -2.92 -1.53 -4.64
CA GLU A 198 -2.93 -0.40 -3.70
C GLU A 198 -2.11 0.81 -4.15
N ILE A 199 -1.31 0.66 -5.21
CA ILE A 199 -0.69 1.81 -5.89
C ILE A 199 -1.75 2.65 -6.62
N CYS A 200 -3.01 2.22 -6.72
CA CYS A 200 -4.08 3.02 -7.32
C CYS A 200 -4.26 4.41 -6.68
N VAL A 201 -3.88 4.62 -5.41
CA VAL A 201 -3.87 5.96 -4.78
C VAL A 201 -3.00 6.97 -5.56
N PHE A 202 -2.02 6.49 -6.34
CA PHE A 202 -1.16 7.32 -7.17
C PHE A 202 -1.92 8.03 -8.28
N PHE A 203 -3.08 7.53 -8.71
CA PHE A 203 -3.95 8.27 -9.61
C PHE A 203 -4.35 9.65 -9.05
N MET A 204 -4.39 9.79 -7.72
CA MET A 204 -4.72 11.05 -7.06
C MET A 204 -3.53 11.99 -6.92
N VAL A 205 -2.31 11.48 -6.98
CA VAL A 205 -1.08 12.23 -6.71
C VAL A 205 -0.31 12.54 -8.00
N TYR A 206 -0.36 11.64 -8.99
CA TYR A 206 0.36 11.73 -10.26
C TYR A 206 0.16 13.05 -11.01
N PRO A 207 -1.05 13.65 -11.09
CA PRO A 207 -1.26 14.94 -11.76
C PRO A 207 -0.52 16.11 -11.09
N TYR A 208 -0.17 15.98 -9.81
CA TYR A 208 0.50 17.00 -9.02
C TYR A 208 2.01 16.76 -8.91
N THR A 209 2.57 15.94 -9.80
CA THR A 209 4.01 15.68 -9.86
C THR A 209 4.66 16.52 -10.96
N LEU A 210 5.84 17.09 -10.67
CA LEU A 210 6.71 17.71 -11.68
C LEU A 210 7.30 16.59 -12.54
N LYS A 211 6.69 16.37 -13.70
CA LYS A 211 7.04 15.27 -14.61
C LYS A 211 8.38 15.56 -15.31
N ASN A 212 9.38 14.74 -15.03
CA ASN A 212 10.56 14.62 -15.88
C ASN A 212 10.30 13.59 -17.01
N SER A 213 11.16 13.56 -18.04
CA SER A 213 11.02 12.63 -19.16
C SER A 213 11.14 11.14 -18.78
N LYS A 214 11.59 10.86 -17.54
CA LYS A 214 11.92 9.52 -17.05
C LYS A 214 10.95 9.02 -15.96
N ILE A 215 9.89 9.78 -15.64
CA ILE A 215 9.01 9.51 -14.49
C ILE A 215 8.43 8.09 -14.49
N ASN A 216 7.90 7.63 -15.62
CA ASN A 216 7.32 6.30 -15.72
C ASN A 216 8.36 5.21 -15.47
N ARG A 217 9.54 5.35 -16.07
CA ARG A 217 10.66 4.43 -15.86
C ARG A 217 11.08 4.39 -14.38
N ASP A 218 11.18 5.55 -13.75
CA ASP A 218 11.60 5.66 -12.35
C ASP A 218 10.54 5.03 -11.41
N ILE A 219 9.24 5.18 -11.70
CA ILE A 219 8.15 4.48 -11.00
C ILE A 219 8.27 2.96 -11.17
N PHE A 220 8.45 2.46 -12.40
CA PHE A 220 8.56 1.01 -12.63
C PHE A 220 9.78 0.41 -11.94
N ILE A 221 10.94 1.08 -12.01
CA ILE A 221 12.16 0.63 -11.31
C ILE A 221 11.91 0.56 -9.80
N ALA A 222 11.27 1.59 -9.23
CA ALA A 222 10.95 1.61 -7.82
C ALA A 222 10.03 0.46 -7.41
N LEU A 223 8.97 0.19 -8.16
CA LEU A 223 8.06 -0.92 -7.86
C LEU A 223 8.74 -2.29 -8.01
N CYS A 224 9.64 -2.45 -8.99
CA CYS A 224 10.47 -3.65 -9.08
C CYS A 224 11.36 -3.81 -7.84
N ILE A 225 12.02 -2.74 -7.37
CA ILE A 225 12.83 -2.77 -6.14
C ILE A 225 11.97 -3.12 -4.93
N GLY A 226 10.78 -2.52 -4.79
CA GLY A 226 9.83 -2.82 -3.73
C GLY A 226 9.37 -4.28 -3.76
N SER A 227 9.08 -4.81 -4.95
CA SER A 227 8.66 -6.20 -5.14
C SER A 227 9.75 -7.19 -4.76
N VAL A 228 11.00 -6.91 -5.17
CA VAL A 228 12.16 -7.71 -4.75
C VAL A 228 12.34 -7.65 -3.24
N GLY A 229 12.13 -6.48 -2.62
CA GLY A 229 12.17 -6.32 -1.17
C GLY A 229 11.13 -7.18 -0.43
N LEU A 230 9.87 -7.13 -0.86
CA LEU A 230 8.79 -7.96 -0.29
C LEU A 230 9.04 -9.46 -0.52
N ASN A 231 9.48 -9.85 -1.71
CA ASN A 231 9.81 -11.24 -2.02
C ASN A 231 10.96 -11.75 -1.16
N LEU A 232 11.96 -10.92 -0.89
CA LEU A 232 13.06 -11.28 -0.01
C LEU A 232 12.61 -11.41 1.45
N ILE A 233 11.71 -10.55 1.93
CA ILE A 233 11.09 -10.71 3.26
C ILE A 233 10.33 -12.05 3.34
N LEU A 234 9.49 -12.36 2.35
CA LEU A 234 8.75 -13.63 2.26
C LEU A 234 9.71 -14.83 2.23
N PHE A 235 10.76 -14.77 1.41
CA PHE A 235 11.76 -15.83 1.32
C PHE A 235 12.50 -16.05 2.64
N LEU A 236 12.88 -14.97 3.33
CA LEU A 236 13.47 -15.05 4.67
C LEU A 236 12.47 -15.63 5.67
N SER A 237 11.19 -15.27 5.59
CA SER A 237 10.14 -15.86 6.44
C SER A 237 10.11 -17.38 6.28
N LEU A 238 10.02 -17.88 5.05
CA LEU A 238 9.98 -19.32 4.78
C LEU A 238 11.26 -20.05 5.23
N THR A 239 12.42 -19.48 4.93
CA THR A 239 13.70 -20.14 5.20
C THR A 239 14.20 -20.00 6.64
N VAL A 240 13.76 -18.98 7.39
CA VAL A 240 14.17 -18.74 8.79
C VAL A 240 13.08 -19.15 9.79
N LEU A 241 11.81 -18.93 9.50
CA LEU A 241 10.70 -19.33 10.38
C LEU A 241 10.10 -20.68 10.00
N GLY A 242 10.11 -21.03 8.71
CA GLY A 242 9.40 -22.20 8.18
C GLY A 242 7.98 -21.86 7.71
N VAL A 243 7.37 -22.78 6.95
CA VAL A 243 6.04 -22.62 6.33
C VAL A 243 4.97 -22.31 7.38
N TYR A 244 4.85 -23.15 8.40
CA TYR A 244 3.81 -23.03 9.43
C TYR A 244 3.78 -21.64 10.09
N PHE A 245 4.95 -21.14 10.53
CA PHE A 245 5.05 -19.83 11.14
C PHE A 245 4.84 -18.70 10.13
N SER A 246 5.33 -18.85 8.89
CA SER A 246 5.14 -17.83 7.86
C SER A 246 3.67 -17.65 7.51
N GLU A 247 2.90 -18.73 7.49
CA GLU A 247 1.46 -18.75 7.23
C GLU A 247 0.64 -18.15 8.37
N HIS A 248 0.96 -18.50 9.62
CA HIS A 248 0.12 -18.18 10.77
C HIS A 248 0.57 -16.93 11.54
N SER A 249 1.69 -16.33 11.17
CA SER A 249 2.21 -15.13 11.84
C SER A 249 1.93 -13.88 11.03
N PHE A 250 0.92 -13.12 11.44
CA PHE A 250 0.53 -11.88 10.77
C PHE A 250 1.63 -10.80 10.76
N TYR A 251 2.56 -10.84 11.73
CA TYR A 251 3.69 -9.90 11.84
C TYR A 251 5.02 -10.57 11.52
N ALA A 252 5.10 -11.30 10.40
CA ALA A 252 6.24 -12.15 10.05
C ALA A 252 7.58 -11.41 10.07
N ALA A 253 7.69 -10.20 9.49
CA ALA A 253 8.95 -9.46 9.48
C ALA A 253 9.38 -8.97 10.88
N TYR A 254 8.43 -8.71 11.78
CA TYR A 254 8.75 -8.40 13.18
C TYR A 254 9.31 -9.63 13.91
N ILE A 255 8.69 -10.81 13.73
CA ILE A 255 9.18 -12.07 14.30
C ILE A 255 10.55 -12.45 13.72
N LEU A 256 10.76 -12.23 12.43
CA LEU A 256 12.08 -12.39 11.80
C LEU A 256 13.13 -11.52 12.50
N ALA A 257 12.82 -10.25 12.76
CA ALA A 257 13.74 -9.35 13.44
C ALA A 257 14.09 -9.82 14.87
N GLN A 258 13.14 -10.42 15.58
CA GLN A 258 13.37 -11.02 16.91
C GLN A 258 14.33 -12.23 16.87
N LYS A 259 14.51 -12.89 15.73
CA LYS A 259 15.48 -13.99 15.58
C LYS A 259 16.92 -13.51 15.49
N ILE A 260 17.15 -12.22 15.23
CA ILE A 260 18.51 -11.69 15.12
C ILE A 260 19.07 -11.50 16.53
N ASN A 261 20.07 -12.31 16.89
CA ASN A 261 20.88 -12.11 18.08
C ASN A 261 22.36 -12.15 17.69
N ILE A 262 23.04 -11.01 17.81
CA ILE A 262 24.48 -10.90 17.56
C ILE A 262 25.19 -10.77 18.90
N ALA A 263 25.83 -11.86 19.31
CA ALA A 263 26.70 -11.93 20.50
C ALA A 263 26.11 -11.33 21.78
N ASN A 264 24.77 -11.38 21.94
CA ASN A 264 24.03 -10.75 23.04
C ASN A 264 24.20 -9.23 23.19
N PHE A 265 24.79 -8.54 22.22
CA PHE A 265 24.97 -7.08 22.21
C PHE A 265 23.85 -6.37 21.44
N LEU A 266 23.44 -6.90 20.28
CA LEU A 266 22.31 -6.43 19.50
C LEU A 266 21.14 -7.41 19.64
N GLN A 267 20.22 -7.11 20.56
CA GLN A 267 19.09 -7.98 20.90
C GLN A 267 17.71 -7.38 20.62
N ARG A 268 17.61 -6.09 20.25
CA ARG A 268 16.34 -5.36 20.08
C ARG A 268 16.15 -4.78 18.67
N LEU A 269 16.54 -5.53 17.65
CA LEU A 269 16.43 -5.09 16.25
C LEU A 269 14.97 -5.06 15.76
N GLU A 270 14.09 -5.79 16.42
CA GLU A 270 12.64 -5.76 16.18
C GLU A 270 12.02 -4.38 16.38
N ALA A 271 12.56 -3.56 17.31
CA ALA A 271 12.11 -2.19 17.50
C ALA A 271 12.48 -1.28 16.31
N LEU A 272 13.62 -1.51 15.67
CA LEU A 272 14.01 -0.79 14.46
C LEU A 272 13.10 -1.17 13.28
N MET A 273 12.74 -2.45 13.16
CA MET A 273 11.83 -2.91 12.11
C MET A 273 10.40 -2.41 12.32
N ALA A 274 9.91 -2.43 13.56
CA ALA A 274 8.66 -1.80 13.94
C ALA A 274 8.64 -0.32 13.52
N THR A 275 9.74 0.41 13.78
CA THR A 275 9.87 1.82 13.38
C THR A 275 9.83 1.97 11.85
N ALA A 276 10.57 1.14 11.10
CA ALA A 276 10.57 1.16 9.63
C ALA A 276 9.16 1.00 9.06
N TRP A 277 8.41 0.04 9.60
CA TRP A 277 7.05 -0.27 9.20
C TRP A 277 6.06 0.85 9.56
N ILE A 278 6.11 1.38 10.78
CA ILE A 278 5.23 2.50 11.18
C ILE A 278 5.44 3.70 10.26
N ILE A 279 6.69 3.98 9.87
CA ILE A 279 7.03 5.06 8.93
C ILE A 279 6.36 4.80 7.56
N THR A 280 6.52 3.62 6.98
CA THR A 280 5.95 3.31 5.65
C THR A 280 4.43 3.33 5.67
N THR A 281 3.82 2.72 6.69
CA THR A 281 2.36 2.70 6.89
C THR A 281 1.81 4.11 7.15
N TYR A 282 2.53 4.97 7.88
CA TYR A 282 2.16 6.38 8.04
C TYR A 282 2.07 7.11 6.70
N PHE A 283 3.10 7.02 5.86
CA PHE A 283 3.09 7.70 4.55
C PHE A 283 2.01 7.15 3.63
N LYS A 284 1.82 5.83 3.61
CA LYS A 284 0.72 5.18 2.90
C LYS A 284 -0.62 5.74 3.35
N THR A 285 -0.88 5.72 4.66
CA THR A 285 -2.13 6.24 5.26
C THR A 285 -2.35 7.72 4.93
N ALA A 286 -1.30 8.54 4.98
CA ALA A 286 -1.36 9.95 4.66
C ALA A 286 -1.81 10.18 3.21
N LEU A 287 -1.30 9.40 2.24
CA LEU A 287 -1.73 9.51 0.84
C LEU A 287 -3.18 9.10 0.62
N TYR A 288 -3.64 8.05 1.27
CA TYR A 288 -5.02 7.59 1.20
C TYR A 288 -6.00 8.60 1.83
N PHE A 289 -5.65 9.16 2.99
CA PHE A 289 -6.40 10.24 3.61
C PHE A 289 -6.40 11.50 2.72
N TYR A 290 -5.25 11.91 2.20
CA TYR A 290 -5.15 13.01 1.23
C TYR A 290 -6.04 12.80 0.00
N ALA A 291 -5.99 11.59 -0.59
CA ALA A 291 -6.80 11.21 -1.75
C ALA A 291 -8.29 11.36 -1.47
N PHE A 292 -8.76 10.89 -0.31
CA PHE A 292 -10.16 11.05 0.09
C PHE A 292 -10.56 12.53 0.23
N VAL A 293 -9.75 13.32 0.95
CA VAL A 293 -10.01 14.74 1.19
C VAL A 293 -10.04 15.54 -0.12
N LEU A 294 -9.05 15.34 -0.98
CA LEU A 294 -8.98 16.03 -2.27
C LEU A 294 -10.14 15.63 -3.19
N GLY A 295 -10.38 14.33 -3.34
CA GLY A 295 -11.43 13.85 -4.24
C GLY A 295 -12.83 14.22 -3.74
N THR A 296 -13.05 14.26 -2.42
CA THR A 296 -14.29 14.81 -1.83
C THR A 296 -14.47 16.27 -2.22
N ALA A 297 -13.42 17.09 -2.06
CA ALA A 297 -13.46 18.50 -2.46
C ALA A 297 -13.78 18.66 -3.96
N GLN A 298 -13.27 17.79 -4.83
CA GLN A 298 -13.56 17.80 -6.27
C GLN A 298 -14.99 17.36 -6.58
N ILE A 299 -15.51 16.32 -5.92
CA ILE A 299 -16.89 15.84 -6.13
C ILE A 299 -17.89 16.94 -5.80
N PHE A 300 -17.70 17.60 -4.66
CA PHE A 300 -18.56 18.68 -4.16
C PHE A 300 -18.18 20.08 -4.68
N LYS A 301 -17.17 20.19 -5.54
CA LYS A 301 -16.70 21.45 -6.16
C LYS A 301 -16.33 22.53 -5.13
N LEU A 302 -15.70 22.12 -4.03
CA LEU A 302 -15.22 23.04 -3.00
C LEU A 302 -14.02 23.85 -3.49
N LYS A 303 -13.80 25.03 -2.90
CA LYS A 303 -12.66 25.90 -3.25
C LYS A 303 -11.32 25.41 -2.69
N SER A 304 -11.36 24.61 -1.61
CA SER A 304 -10.18 24.09 -0.93
C SER A 304 -10.51 22.75 -0.26
N HIS A 305 -9.54 21.84 -0.23
CA HIS A 305 -9.65 20.56 0.47
C HIS A 305 -9.25 20.67 1.97
N ARG A 306 -8.45 21.69 2.35
CA ARG A 306 -7.89 21.82 3.71
C ARG A 306 -8.90 21.87 4.85
N PRO A 307 -10.10 22.47 4.70
CA PRO A 307 -11.13 22.44 5.75
C PRO A 307 -11.68 21.04 6.03
N LEU A 308 -11.61 20.12 5.07
CA LEU A 308 -12.10 18.74 5.24
C LEU A 308 -11.17 17.86 6.08
N ILE A 309 -9.91 18.25 6.27
CA ILE A 309 -8.93 17.42 6.98
C ILE A 309 -9.42 17.06 8.38
N PHE A 310 -9.92 18.02 9.17
CA PHE A 310 -10.38 17.74 10.53
C PHE A 310 -11.64 16.85 10.57
N PRO A 311 -12.74 17.16 9.85
CA PRO A 311 -13.92 16.28 9.81
C PRO A 311 -13.58 14.85 9.37
N VAL A 312 -12.72 14.70 8.36
CA VAL A 312 -12.30 13.39 7.87
C VAL A 312 -11.41 12.66 8.87
N ALA A 313 -10.55 13.37 9.60
CA ALA A 313 -9.77 12.77 10.69
C ALA A 313 -10.67 12.16 11.79
N PHE A 314 -11.72 12.86 12.19
CA PHE A 314 -12.72 12.30 13.11
C PHE A 314 -13.45 11.10 12.52
N LEU A 315 -13.77 11.13 11.23
CA LEU A 315 -14.37 10.01 10.54
C LEU A 315 -13.44 8.78 10.53
N ILE A 316 -12.15 8.97 10.21
CA ILE A 316 -11.13 7.91 10.24
C ILE A 316 -11.01 7.32 11.65
N TYR A 317 -10.99 8.15 12.69
CA TYR A 317 -10.94 7.69 14.09
C TYR A 317 -12.11 6.76 14.45
N GLY A 318 -13.32 7.15 14.03
CA GLY A 318 -14.51 6.35 14.26
C GLY A 318 -14.51 5.06 13.43
N LEU A 319 -14.20 5.16 12.13
CA LEU A 319 -14.19 4.02 11.22
C LEU A 319 -13.13 2.98 11.59
N SER A 320 -11.95 3.40 12.04
CA SER A 320 -10.90 2.46 12.47
C SER A 320 -11.30 1.65 13.72
N GLN A 321 -12.21 2.17 14.58
CA GLN A 321 -12.84 1.36 15.63
C GLN A 321 -13.74 0.27 15.04
N LEU A 322 -14.49 0.61 14.00
CA LEU A 322 -15.61 -0.16 13.48
C LEU A 322 -15.19 -1.21 12.45
N ILE A 323 -14.03 -1.04 11.80
CA ILE A 323 -13.51 -1.96 10.78
C ILE A 323 -13.39 -3.39 11.30
N SER A 324 -12.88 -3.54 12.52
CA SER A 324 -12.70 -4.85 13.13
C SER A 324 -13.09 -4.85 14.60
N LYS A 325 -13.74 -5.93 15.02
CA LYS A 325 -14.08 -6.19 16.43
C LYS A 325 -12.83 -6.44 17.26
N ASP A 326 -11.92 -7.26 16.73
CA ASP A 326 -10.67 -7.65 17.36
C ASP A 326 -9.61 -8.04 16.30
N ILE A 327 -8.39 -8.28 16.73
CA ILE A 327 -7.29 -8.64 15.82
C ILE A 327 -7.54 -9.98 15.10
N ILE A 328 -8.28 -10.92 15.71
CA ILE A 328 -8.53 -12.24 15.11
C ILE A 328 -9.48 -12.09 13.92
N PHE A 329 -10.56 -11.33 14.08
CA PHE A 329 -11.47 -10.98 12.99
C PHE A 329 -10.73 -10.25 11.88
N TYR A 330 -9.85 -9.31 12.24
CA TYR A 330 -9.04 -8.56 11.29
C TYR A 330 -8.23 -9.50 10.39
N VAL A 331 -7.43 -10.37 11.01
CA VAL A 331 -6.47 -11.24 10.30
C VAL A 331 -7.16 -12.30 9.45
N LYS A 332 -8.32 -12.82 9.88
CA LYS A 332 -8.99 -13.93 9.20
C LYS A 332 -9.98 -13.49 8.13
N GLU A 333 -10.74 -12.43 8.40
CA GLU A 333 -11.90 -12.10 7.57
C GLU A 333 -11.60 -10.99 6.56
N ILE A 334 -10.72 -10.04 6.88
CA ILE A 334 -10.48 -8.87 6.00
C ILE A 334 -9.67 -9.21 4.73
N PRO A 335 -8.54 -9.96 4.79
CA PRO A 335 -7.65 -10.11 3.64
C PRO A 335 -8.30 -10.69 2.36
N PRO A 336 -9.15 -11.74 2.42
CA PRO A 336 -9.76 -12.29 1.21
C PRO A 336 -10.61 -11.26 0.46
N TYR A 337 -11.49 -10.55 1.17
CA TYR A 337 -12.33 -9.51 0.56
C TYR A 337 -11.51 -8.31 0.10
N TRP A 338 -10.38 -8.03 0.75
CA TRP A 338 -9.51 -6.92 0.38
C TRP A 338 -8.87 -7.13 -1.00
N VAL A 339 -8.48 -8.37 -1.33
CA VAL A 339 -7.92 -8.71 -2.65
C VAL A 339 -8.97 -8.53 -3.76
N ASP A 340 -10.20 -9.00 -3.56
CA ASP A 340 -11.31 -8.80 -4.50
C ASP A 340 -11.62 -7.31 -4.71
N TRP A 341 -11.54 -6.54 -3.62
CA TRP A 341 -11.78 -5.12 -3.68
C TRP A 341 -10.67 -4.39 -4.44
N ASN A 342 -9.42 -4.74 -4.17
CA ASN A 342 -8.26 -4.25 -4.91
C ASN A 342 -8.36 -4.55 -6.40
N LEU A 343 -8.72 -5.77 -6.80
CA LEU A 343 -8.96 -6.15 -8.19
C LEU A 343 -9.96 -5.21 -8.87
N THR A 344 -11.03 -4.84 -8.16
CA THR A 344 -12.07 -3.95 -8.70
C THR A 344 -11.54 -2.54 -8.98
N TYR A 345 -10.82 -1.93 -8.03
CA TYR A 345 -10.28 -0.57 -8.18
C TYR A 345 -9.07 -0.48 -9.07
N SER A 346 -8.20 -1.48 -9.05
CA SER A 346 -6.97 -1.45 -9.81
C SER A 346 -7.19 -1.90 -11.24
N LEU A 347 -8.02 -2.92 -11.48
CA LEU A 347 -8.15 -3.51 -12.80
C LEU A 347 -9.49 -3.20 -13.45
N ALA A 348 -10.60 -3.59 -12.82
CA ALA A 348 -11.91 -3.55 -13.46
C ALA A 348 -12.33 -2.11 -13.82
N LEU A 349 -12.19 -1.16 -12.89
CA LEU A 349 -12.60 0.23 -13.11
C LEU A 349 -11.67 0.99 -14.07
N PRO A 350 -10.33 0.92 -13.96
CA PRO A 350 -9.44 1.54 -14.94
C PRO A 350 -9.61 0.96 -16.35
N LEU A 351 -9.85 -0.34 -16.50
CA LEU A 351 -10.17 -0.95 -17.79
C LEU A 351 -11.50 -0.43 -18.35
N LEU A 352 -12.55 -0.33 -17.53
CA LEU A 352 -13.84 0.24 -17.94
C LEU A 352 -13.66 1.67 -18.47
N ILE A 353 -12.94 2.51 -17.73
CA ILE A 353 -12.63 3.89 -18.13
C ILE A 353 -11.88 3.89 -19.48
N LEU A 354 -10.85 3.05 -19.62
CA LEU A 354 -10.05 2.99 -20.84
C LEU A 354 -10.86 2.55 -22.06
N VAL A 355 -11.71 1.53 -21.90
CA VAL A 355 -12.59 1.01 -22.96
C VAL A 355 -13.58 2.08 -23.40
N VAL A 356 -14.30 2.70 -22.45
CA VAL A 356 -15.27 3.76 -22.77
C VAL A 356 -14.59 4.95 -23.43
N HIS A 357 -13.39 5.34 -22.97
CA HIS A 357 -12.62 6.42 -23.60
C HIS A 357 -12.30 6.11 -25.07
N LYS A 358 -11.78 4.92 -25.38
CA LYS A 358 -11.46 4.51 -26.76
C LYS A 358 -12.70 4.45 -27.66
N VAL A 359 -13.83 3.97 -27.14
CA VAL A 359 -15.11 3.93 -27.89
C VAL A 359 -15.57 5.35 -28.23
N ARG A 360 -15.55 6.28 -27.27
CA ARG A 360 -15.94 7.68 -27.50
C ARG A 360 -15.01 8.40 -28.47
N GLN A 361 -13.70 8.14 -28.40
CA GLN A 361 -12.74 8.73 -29.33
C GLN A 361 -13.00 8.28 -30.77
N ARG A 362 -13.28 6.99 -30.99
CA ARG A 362 -13.60 6.45 -32.32
C ARG A 362 -14.89 7.06 -32.88
N ALA A 363 -15.93 7.15 -32.05
CA ALA A 363 -17.21 7.75 -32.45
C ALA A 363 -17.12 9.26 -32.76
N ALA A 364 -16.12 9.96 -32.22
CA ALA A 364 -15.87 11.37 -32.54
C ALA A 364 -15.00 11.56 -33.80
N SER A 365 -14.28 10.52 -34.22
CA SER A 365 -13.46 10.52 -35.44
C SER A 365 -14.17 9.96 -36.68
N SER A 366 -15.31 9.31 -36.50
CA SER A 366 -16.26 8.87 -37.54
C SER A 366 -17.35 9.92 -37.72
#